data_AF-A0A2K1NGX6-F1
#
_entry.id   AF-A0A2K1NGX6-F1
#
_cell.length_a   1.000
_cell.length_b   1.000
_cell.length_c   1.000
_cell.angle_alpha   90.00
_cell.angle_beta   90.00
_cell.angle_gamma   90.00
#
_symmetry.space_group_name_H-M   'P 1'
#
loop_
_entity.id
_entity.type
_entity.pdbx_description
1 polymer ?
#
loop_
_entity_poly.entity_id
_entity_poly.type
_entity_poly.pdbx_seq_one_letter_code
_entity_poly.pdbx_strand_id
1 'polypeptide(L)'
;MKEILLEIDEEAAKEFLIKILENSKFHFLKRIFDHVSNIEFSDNEIRFKVLMFKYYLKLKTYPKTLTGRYEFFHNIPAKMIKKEELPKFVELNDKTIIINIPENPIGKNVSIEKFEIENGKLKIILGLN
;
A
#
# COMPACT_ATOMS: atom_id res chain seq x y z
N MET A 1 25.42 11.94 2.73
CA MET A 1 24.60 10.72 2.93
C MET A 1 24.11 10.27 1.58
N LYS A 2 24.10 8.95 1.30
CA LYS A 2 23.51 8.44 0.06
C LYS A 2 22.01 8.32 0.28
N GLU A 3 21.23 9.08 -0.48
CA GLU A 3 19.78 8.98 -0.51
C GLU A 3 19.37 8.06 -1.64
N ILE A 4 18.40 7.18 -1.37
CA ILE A 4 17.79 6.32 -2.39
C ILE A 4 16.37 6.81 -2.61
N LEU A 5 16.06 7.19 -3.84
CA LEU A 5 14.71 7.57 -4.24
C LEU A 5 14.01 6.35 -4.85
N LEU A 6 12.88 5.97 -4.27
CA LEU A 6 11.93 5.03 -4.86
C LEU A 6 10.72 5.81 -5.36
N GLU A 7 10.42 5.69 -6.65
CA GLU A 7 9.20 6.24 -7.24
C GLU A 7 8.35 5.11 -7.80
N ILE A 8 7.04 5.16 -7.51
CA ILE A 8 6.04 4.27 -8.08
C ILE A 8 4.98 5.16 -8.74
N ASP A 9 4.80 4.99 -10.04
CA ASP A 9 3.72 5.60 -10.81
C ASP A 9 2.56 4.61 -11.00
N GLU A 10 1.54 5.04 -11.76
CA GLU A 10 0.36 4.22 -12.05
C GLU A 10 0.70 2.88 -12.71
N GLU A 11 1.61 2.87 -13.68
CA GLU A 11 1.95 1.66 -14.42
C GLU A 11 2.64 0.65 -13.50
N ALA A 12 3.65 1.08 -12.77
CA ALA A 12 4.34 0.24 -11.79
C ALA A 12 3.37 -0.27 -10.71
N ALA A 13 2.46 0.58 -10.21
CA ALA A 13 1.49 0.17 -9.21
C ALA A 13 0.51 -0.88 -9.73
N LYS A 14 0.05 -0.77 -10.98
CA LYS A 14 -0.79 -1.81 -11.62
C LYS A 14 -0.04 -3.13 -11.73
N GLU A 15 1.22 -3.12 -12.16
CA GLU A 15 2.03 -4.33 -12.22
C GLU A 15 2.24 -4.99 -10.86
N PHE A 16 2.54 -4.20 -9.82
CA PHE A 16 2.69 -4.72 -8.46
C PHE A 16 1.39 -5.33 -7.96
N LEU A 17 0.27 -4.66 -8.20
CA LEU A 17 -1.05 -5.16 -7.82
C LEU A 17 -1.34 -6.50 -8.48
N ILE A 18 -1.10 -6.64 -9.79
CA ILE A 18 -1.26 -7.92 -10.52
C ILE A 18 -0.41 -9.02 -9.88
N LYS A 19 0.89 -8.78 -9.69
CA LYS A 19 1.82 -9.77 -9.11
C LYS A 19 1.43 -10.20 -7.69
N ILE A 20 0.94 -9.26 -6.88
CA ILE A 20 0.45 -9.56 -5.52
C ILE A 20 -0.81 -10.43 -5.60
N LEU A 21 -1.74 -10.12 -6.50
CA LEU A 21 -3.01 -10.82 -6.65
C LEU A 21 -2.87 -12.22 -7.27
N GLU A 22 -1.91 -12.43 -8.18
CA GLU A 22 -1.62 -13.72 -8.81
C GLU A 22 -1.37 -14.82 -7.78
N ASN A 23 -0.57 -14.52 -6.76
CA ASN A 23 -0.16 -15.46 -5.72
C ASN A 23 -1.10 -15.45 -4.49
N SER A 24 -2.17 -14.66 -4.54
CA SER A 24 -2.99 -14.38 -3.39
C SER A 24 -4.14 -15.39 -3.24
N LYS A 25 -4.42 -15.78 -2.01
CA LYS A 25 -5.63 -16.55 -1.66
C LYS A 25 -6.89 -15.66 -1.58
N PHE A 26 -6.77 -14.37 -1.89
CA PHE A 26 -7.84 -13.38 -1.78
C PHE A 26 -8.76 -13.41 -2.99
N HIS A 27 -9.68 -14.38 -3.06
CA HIS A 27 -10.61 -14.47 -4.17
C HIS A 27 -11.43 -13.20 -4.37
N PHE A 28 -11.79 -12.51 -3.28
CA PHE A 28 -12.53 -11.25 -3.34
C PHE A 28 -11.69 -10.08 -3.85
N LEU A 29 -10.49 -9.87 -3.28
CA LEU A 29 -9.60 -8.80 -3.73
C LEU A 29 -9.18 -9.03 -5.18
N LYS A 30 -8.87 -10.25 -5.57
CA LYS A 30 -8.58 -10.59 -6.97
C LYS A 30 -9.72 -10.20 -7.89
N ARG A 31 -10.96 -10.60 -7.60
CA ARG A 31 -12.15 -10.23 -8.41
C ARG A 31 -12.38 -8.72 -8.52
N ILE A 32 -12.14 -7.96 -7.45
CA ILE A 32 -12.29 -6.51 -7.49
C ILE A 32 -11.15 -5.90 -8.29
N PHE A 33 -9.92 -6.24 -7.93
CA PHE A 33 -8.76 -5.52 -8.41
C PHE A 33 -8.26 -6.00 -9.79
N ASP A 34 -8.71 -7.15 -10.28
CA ASP A 34 -8.54 -7.60 -11.69
C ASP A 34 -9.23 -6.64 -12.68
N HIS A 35 -10.17 -5.81 -12.21
CA HIS A 35 -10.91 -4.83 -13.01
C HIS A 35 -10.53 -3.38 -12.69
N VAL A 36 -9.33 -3.14 -12.14
CA VAL A 36 -8.82 -1.78 -11.96
C VAL A 36 -8.62 -1.13 -13.33
N SER A 37 -9.38 -0.07 -13.55
CA SER A 37 -9.29 0.76 -14.75
C SER A 37 -8.29 1.91 -14.61
N ASN A 38 -8.15 2.45 -13.40
CA ASN A 38 -7.33 3.62 -13.13
C ASN A 38 -6.75 3.57 -11.70
N ILE A 39 -5.51 4.02 -11.53
CA ILE A 39 -4.91 4.29 -10.21
C ILE A 39 -4.38 5.73 -10.18
N GLU A 40 -4.87 6.54 -9.25
CA GLU A 40 -4.47 7.94 -9.08
C GLU A 40 -3.74 8.14 -7.76
N PHE A 41 -2.76 9.04 -7.74
CA PHE A 41 -1.94 9.37 -6.57
C PHE A 41 -2.00 10.88 -6.32
N SER A 42 -2.64 11.29 -5.23
CA SER A 42 -2.80 12.70 -4.84
C SER A 42 -3.10 12.82 -3.35
N ASP A 43 -2.70 13.92 -2.72
CA ASP A 43 -3.12 14.29 -1.36
C ASP A 43 -2.89 13.20 -0.29
N ASN A 44 -1.75 12.51 -0.37
CA ASN A 44 -1.42 11.36 0.49
C ASN A 44 -2.39 10.17 0.33
N GLU A 45 -3.07 10.08 -0.81
CA GLU A 45 -4.09 9.09 -1.12
C GLU A 45 -3.84 8.40 -2.45
N ILE A 46 -4.00 7.07 -2.45
CA ILE A 46 -4.04 6.24 -3.65
C ILE A 46 -5.50 5.93 -3.92
N ARG A 47 -6.02 6.30 -5.09
CA ARG A 47 -7.39 6.00 -5.51
C ARG A 47 -7.39 4.93 -6.57
N PHE A 48 -8.30 3.97 -6.43
CA PHE A 48 -8.49 2.87 -7.38
C PHE A 48 -9.90 2.98 -7.95
N LYS A 49 -10.02 3.01 -9.28
CA LYS A 49 -11.33 2.90 -9.94
C LYS A 49 -11.52 1.48 -10.46
N VAL A 50 -12.49 0.77 -9.88
CA VAL A 50 -12.87 -0.59 -10.27
C VAL A 50 -14.31 -0.56 -10.75
N LEU A 51 -14.53 -0.82 -12.04
CA LEU A 51 -15.85 -0.69 -12.67
C LEU A 51 -16.49 0.69 -12.35
N MET A 52 -17.62 0.70 -11.62
CA MET A 52 -18.32 1.92 -11.17
C MET A 52 -17.93 2.36 -9.75
N PHE A 53 -17.11 1.58 -9.04
CA PHE A 53 -16.71 1.85 -7.66
C PHE A 53 -15.38 2.60 -7.59
N LYS A 54 -15.28 3.50 -6.61
CA LYS A 54 -14.05 4.24 -6.29
C LYS A 54 -13.59 3.84 -4.90
N TYR A 55 -12.40 3.27 -4.83
CA TYR A 55 -11.75 2.93 -3.57
C TYR A 55 -10.59 3.87 -3.30
N TYR A 56 -10.24 4.06 -2.03
CA TYR A 56 -9.05 4.82 -1.65
C TYR A 56 -8.26 4.13 -0.55
N LEU A 57 -6.95 4.42 -0.53
CA LEU A 57 -6.02 4.17 0.55
C LEU A 57 -5.32 5.48 0.87
N LYS A 58 -5.65 6.11 2.00
CA LYS A 58 -5.04 7.37 2.44
C LYS A 58 -4.04 7.10 3.54
N LEU A 59 -2.79 7.49 3.33
CA LEU A 59 -1.74 7.35 4.34
C LEU A 59 -2.12 8.15 5.58
N LYS A 60 -2.13 7.47 6.73
CA LYS A 60 -2.39 8.06 8.04
C LYS A 60 -1.08 8.21 8.81
N THR A 61 -0.31 7.13 8.93
CA THR A 61 1.00 7.12 9.58
C THR A 61 1.93 6.11 8.93
N TYR A 62 3.23 6.35 9.02
CA TYR A 62 4.27 5.40 8.63
C TYR A 62 5.41 5.42 9.67
N PRO A 63 6.18 4.32 9.81
CA PRO A 63 7.30 4.25 10.74
C PRO A 63 8.52 5.03 10.23
N LYS A 64 9.47 5.33 11.13
CA LYS A 64 10.73 6.01 10.75
C LYS A 64 11.66 5.14 9.90
N THR A 65 11.52 3.82 9.97
CA THR A 65 12.32 2.85 9.19
C THR A 65 11.44 2.11 8.20
N LEU A 66 12.01 1.28 7.31
CA LEU A 66 11.23 0.42 6.41
C LEU A 66 10.41 -0.67 7.12
N THR A 67 10.64 -0.86 8.43
CA THR A 67 9.98 -1.87 9.25
C THR A 67 9.05 -1.21 10.25
N GLY A 68 8.00 -1.91 10.65
CA GLY A 68 7.04 -1.44 11.64
C GLY A 68 5.68 -1.16 11.03
N ARG A 69 4.94 -0.26 11.69
CA ARG A 69 3.49 -0.11 11.52
C ARG A 69 3.14 1.00 10.56
N TYR A 70 2.61 0.63 9.40
CA TYR A 70 1.99 1.54 8.46
C TYR A 70 0.47 1.54 8.67
N GLU A 71 -0.14 2.72 8.73
CA GLU A 71 -1.59 2.87 8.87
C GLU A 71 -2.16 3.64 7.70
N PHE A 72 -3.26 3.13 7.15
CA PHE A 72 -4.01 3.76 6.06
C PHE A 72 -5.49 3.84 6.40
N PHE A 73 -6.14 4.94 6.06
CA PHE A 73 -7.59 4.99 5.97
C PHE A 73 -8.06 4.40 4.63
N HIS A 74 -9.22 3.76 4.61
CA HIS A 74 -9.82 3.24 3.38
C HIS A 74 -11.33 3.22 3.42
N ASN A 75 -11.93 2.95 2.26
CA ASN A 75 -13.35 2.61 2.08
C ASN A 75 -13.58 1.24 1.43
N ILE A 76 -12.54 0.40 1.31
CA ILE A 76 -12.67 -1.00 0.87
C ILE A 76 -13.69 -1.72 1.76
N PRO A 77 -14.60 -2.55 1.20
CA PRO A 77 -15.65 -3.24 1.94
C PRO A 77 -15.07 -4.37 2.83
N ALA A 78 -14.47 -4.00 3.96
CA ALA A 78 -13.75 -4.89 4.86
C ALA A 78 -14.56 -6.12 5.31
N LYS A 79 -15.88 -5.94 5.51
CA LYS A 79 -16.81 -7.01 5.94
C LYS A 79 -16.93 -8.15 4.93
N MET A 80 -16.54 -7.93 3.67
CA MET A 80 -16.54 -8.95 2.62
C MET A 80 -15.24 -9.76 2.56
N ILE A 81 -14.21 -9.35 3.31
CA ILE A 81 -12.90 -9.99 3.34
C ILE A 81 -12.81 -10.84 4.62
N LYS A 82 -12.53 -12.13 4.45
CA LYS A 82 -12.35 -13.02 5.59
C LYS A 82 -11.01 -12.78 6.25
N LYS A 83 -10.98 -12.69 7.59
CA LYS A 83 -9.74 -12.44 8.33
C LYS A 83 -8.70 -13.53 8.10
N GLU A 84 -9.15 -14.77 7.95
CA GLU A 84 -8.27 -15.92 7.69
C GLU A 84 -7.56 -15.84 6.34
N GLU A 85 -8.08 -15.06 5.39
CA GLU A 85 -7.43 -14.86 4.10
C GLU A 85 -6.24 -13.90 4.26
N LEU A 86 -6.33 -12.92 5.19
CA LEU A 86 -5.35 -11.83 5.33
C LEU A 86 -3.96 -12.34 5.71
N PRO A 87 -2.88 -11.72 5.17
CA PRO A 87 -1.54 -12.05 5.63
C PRO A 87 -1.42 -11.68 7.11
N LYS A 88 -0.63 -12.44 7.87
CA LYS A 88 -0.46 -12.21 9.33
C LYS A 88 0.04 -10.80 9.69
N PHE A 89 0.69 -10.13 8.74
CA PHE A 89 1.20 -8.77 8.90
C PHE A 89 0.18 -7.69 8.49
N VAL A 90 -1.05 -8.06 8.11
CA VAL A 90 -2.11 -7.11 7.74
C VAL A 90 -3.28 -7.25 8.70
N GLU A 91 -3.70 -6.13 9.27
CA GLU A 91 -4.97 -6.02 9.99
C GLU A 91 -5.90 -5.11 9.19
N LEU A 92 -7.15 -5.54 9.05
CA LEU A 92 -8.18 -4.82 8.29
C LEU A 92 -9.42 -4.65 9.16
N ASN A 93 -9.82 -3.41 9.35
CA ASN A 93 -11.08 -3.02 10.01
C ASN A 93 -11.94 -2.23 9.02
N ASP A 94 -13.11 -1.74 9.46
CA ASP A 94 -14.06 -1.07 8.56
C ASP A 94 -13.54 0.22 7.89
N LYS A 95 -12.54 0.89 8.49
CA LYS A 95 -12.02 2.19 8.02
C LYS A 95 -10.49 2.25 7.92
N THR A 96 -9.80 1.24 8.43
CA THR A 96 -8.33 1.27 8.57
C THR A 96 -7.70 -0.04 8.16
N ILE A 97 -6.63 0.07 7.37
CA ILE A 97 -5.70 -1.00 7.06
C ILE A 97 -4.41 -0.71 7.80
N ILE A 98 -3.90 -1.72 8.48
CA ILE A 98 -2.62 -1.69 9.16
C ILE A 98 -1.73 -2.73 8.51
N ILE A 99 -0.52 -2.33 8.13
CA ILE A 99 0.51 -3.23 7.59
C ILE A 99 1.70 -3.18 8.55
N ASN A 100 1.96 -4.28 9.24
CA ASN A 100 3.03 -4.44 10.22
C ASN A 100 4.22 -5.18 9.59
N ILE A 101 5.13 -4.45 8.95
CA ILE A 101 6.30 -5.05 8.33
C ILE A 101 7.26 -5.53 9.42
N PRO A 102 7.58 -6.84 9.48
CA PRO A 102 8.44 -7.39 10.53
C PRO A 102 9.86 -6.83 10.41
N GLU A 103 10.52 -6.71 11.56
CA GLU A 103 11.91 -6.29 11.61
C GLU A 103 12.80 -7.23 10.78
N ASN A 104 13.72 -6.65 10.01
CA ASN A 104 14.73 -7.40 9.27
C ASN A 104 16.04 -6.61 9.22
N PRO A 105 17.19 -7.27 9.02
CA PRO A 105 18.50 -6.62 9.09
C PRO A 105 18.69 -5.47 8.10
N ILE A 106 18.05 -5.53 6.94
CA ILE A 106 18.12 -4.48 5.93
C ILE A 106 17.29 -3.27 6.38
N GLY A 107 16.03 -3.50 6.75
CA GLY A 107 15.09 -2.44 7.08
C GLY A 107 15.41 -1.67 8.36
N LYS A 108 16.23 -2.21 9.27
CA LYS A 108 16.71 -1.47 10.46
C LYS A 108 17.70 -0.35 10.11
N ASN A 109 18.49 -0.54 9.06
CA ASN A 109 19.54 0.39 8.66
C ASN A 109 19.06 1.39 7.59
N VAL A 110 17.78 1.31 7.21
CA VAL A 110 17.18 2.16 6.19
C VAL A 110 16.07 2.98 6.84
N SER A 111 16.28 4.29 6.94
CA SER A 111 15.28 5.26 7.39
C SER A 111 14.41 5.73 6.23
N ILE A 112 13.16 6.08 6.53
CA ILE A 112 12.27 6.82 5.64
C ILE A 112 12.40 8.29 5.99
N GLU A 113 13.13 9.04 5.17
CA GLU A 113 13.26 10.49 5.30
C GLU A 113 11.99 11.19 4.82
N LYS A 114 11.35 10.64 3.78
CA LYS A 114 10.12 11.19 3.22
C LYS A 114 9.25 10.11 2.62
N PHE A 115 7.94 10.21 2.85
CA PHE A 115 6.92 9.40 2.17
C PHE A 115 5.84 10.35 1.66
N GLU A 116 5.69 10.44 0.35
CA GLU A 116 4.70 11.34 -0.29
C GLU A 116 3.90 10.61 -1.34
N ILE A 117 2.61 10.93 -1.43
CA ILE A 117 1.74 10.48 -2.51
C ILE A 117 1.13 11.71 -3.15
N GLU A 118 1.77 12.21 -4.20
CA GLU A 118 1.37 13.43 -4.91
C GLU A 118 1.82 13.38 -6.36
N ASN A 119 1.20 14.21 -7.21
CA ASN A 119 1.61 14.41 -8.60
C ASN A 119 1.68 13.10 -9.41
N GLY A 120 0.72 12.20 -9.20
CA GLY A 120 0.63 10.93 -9.94
C GLY A 120 1.66 9.88 -9.51
N LYS A 121 2.39 10.10 -8.41
CA LYS A 121 3.41 9.18 -7.92
C LYS A 121 3.35 8.98 -6.41
N LEU A 122 3.77 7.80 -5.98
CA LEU A 122 4.24 7.54 -4.62
C LEU A 122 5.76 7.67 -4.61
N LYS A 123 6.31 8.49 -3.72
CA LYS A 123 7.74 8.72 -3.55
C LYS A 123 8.16 8.37 -2.14
N ILE A 124 9.20 7.54 -2.03
CA ILE A 124 9.86 7.23 -0.76
C ILE A 124 11.32 7.64 -0.88
N ILE A 125 11.76 8.56 -0.03
CA ILE A 125 13.17 8.94 0.11
C ILE A 125 13.73 8.18 1.29
N LEU A 126 14.77 7.38 1.02
CA LEU A 126 15.39 6.51 1.99
C LEU A 126 16.79 7.00 2.34
N GLY A 127 17.09 7.02 3.64
CA GLY A 127 18.41 7.28 4.20
C GLY A 127 19.08 5.97 4.62
N LEU A 128 20.38 5.88 4.43
CA LEU A 128 21.20 4.81 5.02
C LEU A 128 21.81 5.33 6.32
N ASN A 129 21.51 4.65 7.42
CA ASN A 129 22.11 4.90 8.74
C ASN A 129 23.51 4.30 8.84
#